data_AF-A0A4V0I010-F1
#
_entry.id   AF-A0A4V0I010-F1
#
_cell.length_a   1.000
_cell.length_b   1.000
_cell.length_c   1.000
_cell.angle_alpha   90.00
_cell.angle_beta   90.00
_cell.angle_gamma   90.00
#
_symmetry.space_group_name_H-M   'P 1'
#
loop_
_entity.id
_entity.type
_entity.pdbx_description
1 polymer ?
#
loop_
_entity_poly.entity_id
_entity_poly.type
_entity_poly.pdbx_seq_one_letter_code
_entity_poly.pdbx_strand_id
1 'polypeptide(L)'
;MAKARTGKRRGGKARTDADRRKHLAEMAKALAEGRGPNEVVEAAAGKYGVSETTAWNDYAEIRRQWAEQAAKDREDVPGCYGLAIVRRNDLYRIARGNGDVKTALEVDQDRCKLQGLYEAAEKPKGDAPPIPLSLAHLTTEQLKALEQLLTPPAPVAPPARPGA
;
A
#
# COMPACT_ATOMS: atom_id res chain seq x y z
N MET A 1 0.34 36.26 50.91
CA MET A 1 1.25 35.11 51.12
C MET A 1 1.21 34.20 49.88
N ALA A 2 2.20 34.31 49.00
CA ALA A 2 2.28 33.51 47.78
C ALA A 2 3.05 32.21 48.06
N LYS A 3 2.39 31.04 47.94
CA LYS A 3 3.04 29.74 48.08
C LYS A 3 3.85 29.45 46.82
N ALA A 4 5.17 29.45 46.93
CA ALA A 4 6.09 29.01 45.90
C ALA A 4 5.82 27.52 45.58
N ARG A 5 5.34 27.23 44.37
CA ARG A 5 5.25 25.87 43.84
C ARG A 5 6.67 25.40 43.51
N THR A 6 7.32 24.74 44.46
CA THR A 6 8.57 24.00 44.25
C THR A 6 8.28 22.75 43.42
N GLY A 7 8.29 22.92 42.10
CA GLY A 7 8.28 21.81 41.15
C GLY A 7 9.56 20.99 41.31
N LYS A 8 9.46 19.89 42.07
CA LYS A 8 10.51 18.87 42.21
C LYS A 8 10.74 18.26 40.83
N ARG A 9 11.69 18.81 40.07
CA ARG A 9 12.18 18.22 38.80
C ARG A 9 12.75 16.86 39.13
N ARG A 10 11.94 15.81 38.96
CA ARG A 10 12.39 14.42 39.07
C ARG A 10 13.49 14.26 38.01
N GLY A 11 14.72 14.08 38.46
CA GLY A 11 15.85 13.72 37.61
C GLY A 11 15.61 12.34 37.03
N GLY A 12 14.80 12.28 35.98
CA GLY A 12 14.75 11.12 35.09
C GLY A 12 16.13 10.99 34.48
N LYS A 13 16.72 9.79 34.58
CA LYS A 13 18.00 9.45 33.97
C LYS A 13 17.95 9.88 32.51
N ALA A 14 18.79 10.83 32.11
CA ALA A 14 18.80 11.32 30.74
C ALA A 14 19.03 10.12 29.82
N ARG A 15 18.08 9.90 28.92
CA ARG A 15 18.12 8.80 27.98
C ARG A 15 19.33 8.98 27.07
N THR A 16 20.14 7.93 26.92
CA THR A 16 21.28 8.00 25.99
C THR A 16 20.78 7.88 24.55
N ASP A 17 21.50 8.46 23.59
CA ASP A 17 21.16 8.36 22.17
C ASP A 17 21.13 6.90 21.68
N ALA A 18 21.96 6.03 22.28
CA ALA A 18 21.97 4.60 22.00
C ALA A 18 20.64 3.93 22.42
N ASP A 19 20.11 4.27 23.59
CA ASP A 19 18.83 3.75 24.07
C ASP A 19 17.64 4.30 23.27
N ARG A 20 17.77 5.53 22.73
CA ARG A 20 16.78 6.10 21.81
C ARG A 20 16.75 5.36 20.48
N ARG A 21 17.91 5.07 19.88
CA ARG A 21 17.98 4.32 18.62
C ARG A 21 17.42 2.90 18.75
N LYS A 22 17.75 2.18 19.82
CA LYS A 22 17.22 0.83 20.07
C LYS A 22 15.70 0.83 20.16
N HIS A 23 15.14 1.80 20.87
CA HIS A 23 13.70 1.95 20.99
C HIS A 23 13.00 2.27 19.69
N LEU A 24 13.52 3.23 18.92
CA LEU A 24 12.96 3.57 17.62
C LEU A 24 12.96 2.34 16.70
N ALA A 25 14.04 1.55 16.71
CA ALA A 25 14.12 0.32 15.93
C ALA A 25 13.09 -0.74 16.36
N GLU A 26 12.91 -0.96 17.66
CA GLU A 26 11.92 -1.92 18.17
C GLU A 26 10.47 -1.47 17.90
N MET A 27 10.16 -0.18 18.08
CA MET A 27 8.86 0.38 17.72
C MET A 27 8.60 0.27 16.22
N ALA A 28 9.58 0.61 15.38
CA ALA A 28 9.47 0.50 13.93
C ALA A 28 9.22 -0.95 13.50
N LYS A 29 9.88 -1.92 14.13
CA LYS A 29 9.65 -3.35 13.90
C LYS A 29 8.22 -3.76 14.25
N ALA A 30 7.73 -3.36 15.42
CA ALA A 30 6.38 -3.69 15.86
C ALA A 30 5.29 -3.09 14.93
N LEU A 31 5.52 -1.89 14.40
CA LEU A 31 4.65 -1.27 13.39
C LEU A 31 4.70 -2.02 12.05
N ALA A 32 5.88 -2.46 11.62
CA ALA A 32 6.04 -3.25 10.40
C ALA A 32 5.38 -4.63 10.49
N GLU A 33 5.27 -5.19 11.70
CA GLU A 33 4.52 -6.42 11.99
C GLU A 33 2.99 -6.20 12.03
N GLY A 34 2.50 -4.97 11.82
CA GLY A 34 1.07 -4.66 11.73
C GLY A 34 0.38 -4.37 13.06
N ARG A 35 1.14 -4.14 14.15
CA ARG A 35 0.53 -3.77 15.44
C ARG A 35 -0.06 -2.36 15.40
N GLY A 36 -1.11 -2.17 16.21
CA GLY A 36 -1.79 -0.88 16.30
C GLY A 36 -0.89 0.22 16.89
N PRO A 37 -1.00 1.48 16.45
CA PRO A 37 -0.16 2.58 16.96
C PRO A 37 -0.24 2.75 18.49
N ASN A 38 -1.45 2.65 19.05
CA ASN A 38 -1.67 2.78 20.50
C ASN A 38 -0.98 1.64 21.26
N GLU A 39 -1.10 0.40 20.78
CA GLU A 39 -0.47 -0.77 21.40
C GLU A 39 1.06 -0.65 21.38
N VAL A 40 1.63 -0.17 20.28
CA VAL A 40 3.08 0.03 20.16
C VAL A 40 3.57 1.12 21.13
N VAL A 41 2.82 2.22 21.25
CA VAL A 41 3.15 3.33 22.16
C VAL A 41 3.01 2.91 23.63
N GLU A 42 1.96 2.20 24.00
CA GLU A 42 1.77 1.67 25.35
C GLU A 42 2.85 0.65 25.72
N ALA A 43 3.16 -0.29 24.81
CA ALA A 43 4.21 -1.27 25.01
C ALA A 43 5.60 -0.61 25.14
N ALA A 44 5.86 0.44 24.34
CA ALA A 44 7.06 1.26 24.43
C ALA A 44 7.16 2.00 25.77
N ALA A 45 6.10 2.68 26.20
CA ALA A 45 6.06 3.39 27.46
C ALA A 45 6.30 2.46 28.66
N GLY A 46 5.65 1.28 28.66
CA GLY A 46 5.82 0.27 29.70
C GLY A 46 7.21 -0.36 29.73
N LYS A 47 7.75 -0.75 28.56
CA LYS A 47 9.03 -1.47 28.47
C LYS A 47 10.24 -0.60 28.79
N TYR A 48 10.22 0.68 28.37
CA TYR A 48 11.36 1.57 28.51
C TYR A 48 11.20 2.62 29.63
N GLY A 49 10.07 2.63 30.32
CA GLY A 49 9.78 3.59 31.39
C GLY A 49 9.77 5.04 30.90
N VAL A 50 9.44 5.26 29.62
CA VAL A 50 9.32 6.58 29.02
C VAL A 50 7.89 7.11 29.19
N SER A 51 7.74 8.43 29.23
CA SER A 51 6.40 9.03 29.25
C SER A 51 5.67 8.73 27.95
N GLU A 52 4.35 8.58 28.02
CA GLU A 52 3.50 8.34 26.85
C GLU A 52 3.71 9.42 25.77
N THR A 53 3.83 10.69 26.17
CA THR A 53 4.16 11.80 25.27
C THR A 53 5.49 11.59 24.54
N THR A 54 6.50 11.07 25.23
CA THR A 54 7.80 10.74 24.60
C THR A 54 7.66 9.60 23.60
N ALA A 55 6.89 8.56 23.92
CA ALA A 55 6.64 7.44 23.02
C ALA A 55 5.86 7.88 21.77
N TRP A 56 4.89 8.79 21.90
CA TRP A 56 4.21 9.41 20.76
C TRP A 56 5.15 10.26 19.89
N ASN A 57 6.09 10.98 20.49
CA ASN A 57 7.10 11.72 19.72
C ASN A 57 8.03 10.78 18.95
N ASP A 58 8.46 9.68 19.58
CA ASP A 58 9.27 8.65 18.94
C ASP A 58 8.50 7.99 17.77
N TYR A 59 7.19 7.73 17.94
CA TYR A 59 6.31 7.26 16.87
C TYR A 59 6.23 8.26 15.69
N ALA A 60 6.04 9.55 15.97
CA ALA A 60 5.99 10.58 14.94
C ALA A 60 7.31 10.68 14.17
N GLU A 61 8.44 10.52 14.85
CA GLU A 61 9.76 10.49 14.23
C GLU A 61 9.95 9.30 13.29
N ILE A 62 9.51 8.10 13.68
CA ILE A 62 9.52 6.91 12.80
C ILE A 62 8.72 7.18 11.53
N ARG A 63 7.52 7.75 11.66
CA ARG A 63 6.70 8.11 10.50
C ARG A 63 7.38 9.11 9.59
N ARG A 64 8.08 10.10 10.16
CA ARG A 64 8.83 11.08 9.38
C ARG A 64 9.98 10.41 8.62
N GLN A 65 10.74 9.54 9.27
CA GLN A 65 11.84 8.79 8.64
C GLN A 65 11.35 7.91 7.48
N TRP A 66 10.22 7.22 7.66
CA TRP A 66 9.62 6.41 6.59
C TRP A 66 9.12 7.25 5.42
N ALA A 67 8.54 8.42 5.69
CA ALA A 67 8.11 9.34 4.63
C ALA A 67 9.31 9.91 3.86
N GLU A 68 10.39 10.29 4.55
CA GLU A 68 11.64 10.75 3.94
C GLU A 68 12.29 9.64 3.10
N GLN A 69 12.31 8.40 3.60
CA GLN A 69 12.85 7.26 2.85
C GLN A 69 12.01 6.98 1.60
N ALA A 70 10.68 6.95 1.73
CA ALA A 70 9.79 6.75 0.59
C ALA A 70 9.93 7.87 -0.47
N ALA A 71 10.22 9.11 -0.04
CA ALA A 71 10.50 10.21 -0.96
C ALA A 71 11.82 10.00 -1.72
N LYS A 72 12.88 9.52 -1.05
CA LYS A 72 14.16 9.19 -1.69
C LYS A 72 14.03 7.98 -2.64
N ASP A 73 13.32 6.94 -2.21
CA ASP A 73 13.05 5.77 -3.03
C ASP A 73 12.25 6.14 -4.29
N ARG A 74 11.44 7.21 -4.23
CA ARG A 74 10.73 7.74 -5.40
C ARG A 74 11.65 8.43 -6.41
N GLU A 75 12.80 8.95 -5.99
CA GLU A 75 13.80 9.54 -6.89
C GLU A 75 14.67 8.45 -7.57
N ASP A 76 14.75 7.24 -6.99
CA ASP A 76 15.44 6.05 -7.55
C ASP A 76 14.52 5.22 -8.48
N VAL A 77 13.89 5.95 -9.40
CA VAL A 77 12.70 5.63 -10.19
C VAL A 77 12.66 4.24 -10.87
N PRO A 78 13.71 3.64 -11.49
CA PRO A 78 13.52 2.41 -12.24
C PRO A 78 13.34 1.14 -11.39
N GLY A 79 14.03 1.02 -10.24
CA GLY A 79 13.99 -0.17 -9.39
C GLY A 79 12.76 -0.25 -8.50
N CYS A 80 12.28 0.91 -8.05
CA CYS A 80 11.16 1.01 -7.11
C CYS A 80 9.80 0.71 -7.76
N TYR A 81 9.62 0.94 -9.07
CA TYR A 81 8.40 0.53 -9.77
C TYR A 81 8.22 -0.99 -9.80
N GLY A 82 9.31 -1.74 -10.02
CA GLY A 82 9.27 -3.20 -9.99
C GLY A 82 8.80 -3.72 -8.63
N LEU A 83 9.36 -3.20 -7.53
CA LEU A 83 8.98 -3.59 -6.18
C LEU A 83 7.54 -3.19 -5.82
N ALA A 84 7.09 -2.00 -6.24
CA ALA A 84 5.72 -1.52 -6.02
C ALA A 84 4.69 -2.40 -6.74
N ILE A 85 4.98 -2.83 -7.97
CA ILE A 85 4.14 -3.77 -8.73
C ILE A 85 4.05 -5.13 -8.02
N VAL A 86 5.19 -5.66 -7.54
CA VAL A 86 5.22 -6.93 -6.80
C VAL A 86 4.37 -6.85 -5.52
N ARG A 87 4.55 -5.81 -4.70
CA ARG A 87 3.76 -5.60 -3.47
C ARG A 87 2.27 -5.46 -3.75
N ARG A 88 1.89 -4.77 -4.84
CA ARG A 88 0.49 -4.64 -5.26
C ARG A 88 -0.09 -5.97 -5.74
N ASN A 89 0.69 -6.80 -6.45
CA ASN A 89 0.26 -8.15 -6.81
C ASN A 89 -0.02 -9.03 -5.58
N ASP A 90 0.83 -8.96 -4.56
CA ASP A 90 0.61 -9.69 -3.31
C ASP A 90 -0.65 -9.22 -2.58
N LEU A 91 -0.85 -7.91 -2.47
CA LEU A 91 -2.06 -7.33 -1.87
C LEU A 91 -3.33 -7.73 -2.64
N TYR A 92 -3.29 -7.73 -3.97
CA TYR A 92 -4.41 -8.19 -4.79
C TYR A 92 -4.74 -9.66 -4.51
N ARG A 93 -3.71 -10.53 -4.45
CA ARG A 93 -3.88 -11.96 -4.18
C ARG A 93 -4.48 -12.20 -2.79
N ILE A 94 -4.02 -11.47 -1.77
CA ILE A 94 -4.54 -11.55 -0.40
C ILE A 94 -6.00 -11.07 -0.35
N ALA A 95 -6.31 -9.89 -0.91
CA ALA A 95 -7.66 -9.34 -0.92
C ALA A 95 -8.65 -10.26 -1.64
N ARG A 96 -8.25 -10.81 -2.79
CA ARG A 96 -9.04 -11.80 -3.55
C ARG A 96 -9.26 -13.09 -2.75
N GLY A 97 -8.23 -13.59 -2.06
CA GLY A 97 -8.32 -14.78 -1.22
C GLY A 97 -9.26 -14.61 -0.03
N ASN A 98 -9.37 -13.38 0.49
CA ASN A 98 -10.26 -13.03 1.60
C ASN A 98 -11.68 -12.63 1.13
N GLY A 99 -11.94 -12.59 -0.18
CA GLY A 99 -13.22 -12.13 -0.73
C GLY A 99 -13.45 -10.61 -0.62
N ASP A 100 -12.41 -9.83 -0.29
CA ASP A 100 -12.47 -8.37 -0.27
C ASP A 100 -12.33 -7.80 -1.69
N VAL A 101 -13.46 -7.82 -2.41
CA VAL A 101 -13.54 -7.39 -3.80
C VAL A 101 -13.21 -5.91 -3.95
N LYS A 102 -13.57 -5.08 -2.96
CA LYS A 102 -13.34 -3.63 -3.03
C LYS A 102 -11.85 -3.33 -3.01
N THR A 103 -11.13 -3.88 -2.04
CA THR A 103 -9.68 -3.69 -1.95
C THR A 103 -8.96 -4.34 -3.13
N ALA A 104 -9.42 -5.50 -3.61
CA ALA A 104 -8.84 -6.13 -4.80
C ALA A 104 -8.94 -5.21 -6.04
N LEU A 105 -10.10 -4.56 -6.27
CA LEU A 105 -10.28 -3.64 -7.39
C LEU A 105 -9.43 -2.36 -7.26
N GLU A 106 -9.35 -1.78 -6.07
CA GLU A 106 -8.53 -0.60 -5.82
C GLU A 106 -7.05 -0.88 -6.08
N VAL A 107 -6.55 -2.03 -5.60
CA VAL A 107 -5.16 -2.46 -5.81
C VAL A 107 -4.89 -2.77 -7.29
N ASP A 108 -5.85 -3.35 -8.01
CA ASP A 108 -5.73 -3.65 -9.43
C ASP A 108 -5.69 -2.38 -10.29
N GLN A 109 -6.56 -1.40 -10.01
CA GLN A 109 -6.50 -0.08 -10.65
C GLN A 109 -5.14 0.59 -10.45
N ASP A 110 -4.63 0.50 -9.22
CA ASP A 110 -3.34 1.05 -8.85
C ASP A 110 -2.18 0.33 -9.55
N ARG A 111 -2.23 -0.99 -9.68
CA ARG A 111 -1.27 -1.76 -10.48
C ARG A 111 -1.27 -1.31 -11.94
N CYS A 112 -2.44 -1.19 -12.54
CA CYS A 112 -2.59 -0.81 -13.94
C CYS A 112 -2.15 0.63 -14.21
N LYS A 113 -2.31 1.57 -13.26
CA LYS A 113 -1.73 2.92 -13.35
C LYS A 113 -0.20 2.91 -13.37
N LEU A 114 0.44 2.09 -12.53
CA LEU A 114 1.91 1.99 -12.50
C LEU A 114 2.47 1.36 -13.77
N GLN A 115 1.71 0.47 -14.41
CA GLN A 115 2.08 -0.17 -15.66
C GLN A 115 1.71 0.67 -16.90
N GLY A 116 1.11 1.86 -16.71
CA GLY A 116 0.65 2.71 -17.82
C GLY A 116 -0.50 2.10 -18.63
N LEU A 117 -1.17 1.05 -18.14
CA LEU A 117 -2.29 0.40 -18.84
C LEU A 117 -3.56 1.25 -18.82
N TYR A 118 -3.69 2.10 -17.82
CA TYR A 118 -4.63 3.22 -17.84
C TYR A 118 -3.82 4.49 -18.00
N GLU A 119 -3.44 4.84 -19.23
CA GLU A 119 -3.10 6.22 -19.51
C GLU A 119 -4.29 7.07 -19.04
N ALA A 120 -4.00 8.07 -18.20
CA ALA A 120 -5.01 9.06 -17.86
C ALA A 120 -5.44 9.64 -19.20
N ALA A 121 -6.65 9.28 -19.66
CA ALA A 121 -7.23 9.88 -20.85
C ALA A 121 -7.10 11.38 -20.63
N GLU A 122 -6.18 12.02 -21.36
CA GLU A 122 -6.04 13.46 -21.33
C GLU A 122 -7.44 13.97 -21.60
N LYS A 123 -8.07 14.62 -20.61
CA LYS A 123 -9.37 15.24 -20.84
C LYS A 123 -9.16 16.12 -22.07
N PRO A 124 -9.84 15.87 -23.19
CA PRO A 124 -9.63 16.66 -24.39
C PRO A 124 -9.90 18.11 -23.99
N LYS A 125 -8.87 18.95 -24.04
CA LYS A 125 -9.02 20.41 -23.94
C LYS A 125 -9.61 20.85 -25.28
N GLY A 126 -10.93 20.77 -25.38
CA GLY A 126 -11.69 21.13 -26.55
C GLY A 126 -13.05 20.46 -26.47
N ASP A 127 -14.07 21.11 -27.02
CA ASP A 127 -15.48 20.69 -27.08
C ASP A 127 -15.71 19.36 -27.84
N ALA A 128 -14.99 18.31 -27.50
CA ALA A 128 -15.28 16.96 -27.94
C ALA A 128 -16.38 16.40 -27.03
N PRO A 129 -17.54 16.00 -27.57
CA PRO A 129 -18.60 15.43 -26.76
C PRO A 129 -18.05 14.20 -25.99
N PRO A 130 -18.48 14.00 -24.73
CA PRO A 130 -18.02 12.86 -23.94
C PRO A 130 -18.34 11.59 -24.72
N ILE A 131 -17.33 10.80 -25.05
CA ILE A 131 -17.54 9.49 -25.65
C ILE A 131 -18.28 8.66 -24.59
N PRO A 132 -19.55 8.28 -24.83
CA PRO A 132 -20.26 7.46 -23.86
C PRO A 132 -19.62 6.07 -23.91
N LEU A 133 -19.06 5.65 -22.78
CA LEU A 133 -18.68 4.25 -22.49
C LEU A 133 -19.94 3.39 -22.36
N SER A 134 -20.78 3.37 -23.39
CA SER A 134 -21.94 2.50 -23.49
C SER A 134 -21.68 1.45 -24.57
N LEU A 135 -21.98 0.19 -24.27
CA LEU A 135 -21.95 -0.91 -25.24
C LEU A 135 -22.88 -0.65 -26.44
N ALA A 136 -23.76 0.35 -26.38
CA ALA A 136 -24.70 0.71 -27.44
C ALA A 136 -24.05 1.31 -28.69
N HIS A 137 -22.75 1.64 -28.67
CA HIS A 137 -22.05 2.23 -29.81
C HIS A 137 -21.10 1.25 -30.51
N LEU A 138 -20.97 0.02 -30.00
CA LEU A 138 -20.23 -1.02 -30.68
C LEU A 138 -21.01 -1.43 -31.92
N THR A 139 -20.35 -1.39 -33.08
CA THR A 139 -20.96 -1.90 -34.31
C THR A 139 -21.14 -3.41 -34.18
N THR A 140 -22.12 -3.97 -34.90
CA THR A 140 -22.41 -5.41 -34.88
C THR A 140 -21.17 -6.26 -35.19
N GLU A 141 -20.24 -5.75 -35.99
CA GLU A 141 -18.97 -6.42 -36.29
C GLU A 141 -17.99 -6.44 -35.10
N GLN A 142 -17.93 -5.36 -34.32
CA GLN A 142 -17.07 -5.28 -33.14
C GLN A 142 -17.57 -6.18 -32.01
N LEU A 143 -18.89 -6.30 -31.84
CA LEU A 143 -19.48 -7.26 -30.89
C LEU A 143 -19.15 -8.71 -31.30
N LYS A 144 -19.21 -9.01 -32.60
CA LYS A 144 -18.91 -10.35 -33.13
C LYS A 144 -17.44 -10.73 -32.98
N ALA A 145 -16.53 -9.76 -33.11
CA ALA A 145 -15.10 -9.98 -32.86
C ALA A 145 -14.79 -10.28 -31.39
N LEU A 146 -15.46 -9.59 -30.46
CA LEU A 146 -15.36 -9.86 -29.03
C LEU A 146 -15.93 -11.23 -28.66
N GLU A 147 -17.04 -11.64 -29.27
CA GLU A 147 -17.64 -12.96 -29.07
C GLU A 147 -16.73 -14.09 -29.56
N GLN A 148 -16.04 -13.90 -30.69
CA GLN A 148 -15.04 -14.86 -31.18
C GLN A 148 -13.83 -15.00 -30.24
N LEU A 149 -13.39 -13.92 -29.60
CA LEU A 149 -12.29 -13.96 -28.62
C LEU A 149 -12.68 -14.60 -27.30
N LEU A 150 -13.95 -14.51 -26.91
CA LEU A 150 -14.49 -15.10 -25.68
C LEU A 150 -14.96 -16.54 -25.87
N THR A 151 -15.05 -17.02 -27.12
CA THR A 151 -15.42 -18.42 -27.39
C THR A 151 -14.19 -19.31 -27.11
N PRO A 152 -14.23 -20.19 -26.09
CA PRO A 152 -13.13 -21.11 -25.84
C PRO A 152 -12.89 -22.00 -27.06
N PRO A 153 -11.63 -22.28 -27.43
CA PRO A 153 -11.34 -23.14 -28.57
C PRO A 153 -12.00 -24.50 -28.37
N ALA A 154 -12.64 -25.01 -29.43
CA ALA A 154 -13.31 -26.30 -29.40
C ALA A 154 -12.37 -27.38 -28.82
N PRO A 155 -12.88 -28.31 -27.99
CA PRO A 155 -12.07 -29.36 -27.40
C PRO A 155 -11.39 -30.13 -28.53
N VAL A 156 -10.06 -30.06 -28.57
CA VAL A 156 -9.25 -30.78 -29.55
C VAL A 156 -9.53 -32.26 -29.34
N ALA A 157 -10.15 -32.90 -30.33
CA ALA A 157 -10.42 -34.33 -30.27
C ALA A 157 -9.08 -35.06 -30.04
N PRO A 158 -9.02 -35.98 -29.06
CA PRO A 158 -7.79 -36.71 -28.81
C PRO A 158 -7.38 -37.46 -30.08
N PRO A 159 -6.07 -37.51 -30.41
CA PRO A 159 -5.60 -38.19 -31.60
C PRO A 159 -6.07 -39.64 -31.59
N ALA A 160 -6.64 -40.08 -32.71
CA ALA A 160 -7.08 -41.45 -32.89
C ALA A 160 -5.90 -42.39 -32.60
N ARG A 161 -6.04 -43.24 -31.59
CA ARG A 161 -5.05 -44.28 -31.30
C ARG A 161 -4.98 -45.21 -32.52
N PRO A 162 -3.81 -45.37 -33.16
CA PRO A 162 -3.68 -46.34 -34.23
C PRO A 162 -3.74 -47.75 -33.64
N GLY A 163 -4.73 -48.53 -34.10
CA GLY A 163 -4.75 -50.00 -34.09
C GLY A 163 -4.65 -50.70 -32.73
N ALA A 164 -5.79 -51.20 -32.24
CA ALA A 164 -5.85 -52.39 -31.40
C ALA A 164 -6.33 -53.57 -32.26
#